data_AF-A0A091RM94-F1
#
_entry.id   AF-A0A091RM94-F1
#
_cell.length_a   1.000
_cell.length_b   1.000
_cell.length_c   1.000
_cell.angle_alpha   90.00
_cell.angle_beta   90.00
_cell.angle_gamma   90.00
#
_symmetry.space_group_name_H-M   'P 1'
#
loop_
_entity.id
_entity.type
_entity.pdbx_description
1 polymer ?
#
loop_
_entity_poly.entity_id
_entity_poly.type
_entity_poly.pdbx_seq_one_letter_code
_entity_poly.pdbx_strand_id
1 'polypeptide(L)'
;MEGEMVPEARRAASKATRIALGVFVSGTVALGAVLFLVSQGLIKFHPKQQYCLTSECIEAAAAILSKINQSVDPCENFYRFACDGWIYNHPIPEDMSNYGVYPWLRHNVDLKLKALLERPISKRRDSEAVQKAKILYASCMNENKIEKADVKPLLSILRHSPFRWPVLESNIGPEGQWSERRFSLVQALATLRGQYSNSVFIRLYVAADDKISNRYILKLDQASLSLASREDYLENTTEAKAYRDAFLQFMVDTAVLLGANASRAESDMKSVLKLEVKIAEIMIPYENRTSEVMYNKMNISELSAMIPQFDWLGYIKKVIDTRLYPELKDIGPSENVIVRVPQYFKDLFRILENERKKTLANYLVWRMVYSRLFNLSRRFQYRWLEFSRVIHGTTTLLPQWDKCVDLVESALPYVVGKMFVHAHFQEDKKEMMEELTEGIRWAFIDMLEKENDWMDAETKRK
;
A
#
# COMPACT_ATOMS: atom_id res chain seq x y z
N MET A 1 -4.41 113.74 -27.24
CA MET A 1 -4.10 114.48 -26.00
C MET A 1 -5.37 114.43 -25.17
N GLU A 2 -5.45 113.77 -24.02
CA GLU A 2 -4.45 113.26 -23.06
C GLU A 2 -4.98 111.97 -22.37
N GLY A 3 -4.07 111.20 -21.76
CA GLY A 3 -4.34 109.98 -20.97
C GLY A 3 -5.17 110.24 -19.70
N GLU A 4 -5.57 109.26 -18.88
CA GLU A 4 -4.73 108.26 -18.23
C GLU A 4 -5.58 107.19 -17.50
N MET A 5 -4.94 106.02 -17.31
CA MET A 5 -4.99 105.05 -16.18
C MET A 5 -6.29 104.42 -15.63
N VAL A 6 -6.21 103.09 -15.59
CA VAL A 6 -6.99 102.10 -14.82
C VAL A 6 -6.82 102.28 -13.30
N PRO A 7 -7.83 101.89 -12.49
CA PRO A 7 -7.55 101.24 -11.21
C PRO A 7 -8.14 99.82 -11.13
N GLU A 8 -7.27 98.85 -10.86
CA GLU A 8 -7.60 97.48 -10.46
C GLU A 8 -8.42 97.48 -9.16
N ALA A 9 -9.67 97.04 -9.21
CA ALA A 9 -10.48 96.81 -8.02
C ALA A 9 -10.11 95.48 -7.35
N ARG A 10 -9.19 95.52 -6.37
CA ARG A 10 -8.95 94.39 -5.45
C ARG A 10 -10.16 94.17 -4.53
N ARG A 11 -11.01 93.17 -4.83
CA ARG A 11 -12.02 92.66 -3.89
C ARG A 11 -11.32 91.96 -2.71
N ALA A 12 -11.32 92.58 -1.53
CA ALA A 12 -10.83 91.96 -0.31
C ALA A 12 -11.79 90.82 0.11
N ALA A 13 -11.29 89.58 0.09
CA ALA A 13 -12.00 88.40 0.62
C ALA A 13 -12.44 88.61 2.08
N SER A 14 -13.68 88.22 2.41
CA SER A 14 -14.25 88.36 3.75
C SER A 14 -13.41 87.59 4.79
N LYS A 15 -13.45 88.03 6.06
CA LYS A 15 -12.69 87.42 7.16
C LYS A 15 -12.98 85.92 7.29
N ALA A 16 -14.22 85.50 7.03
CA ALA A 16 -14.63 84.10 7.01
C ALA A 16 -14.01 83.32 5.84
N THR A 17 -13.93 83.92 4.65
CA THR A 17 -13.31 83.30 3.47
C THR A 17 -11.81 83.11 3.66
N ARG A 18 -11.12 84.04 4.32
CA ARG A 18 -9.69 83.90 4.65
C ARG A 18 -9.41 82.81 5.69
N ILE A 19 -10.30 82.65 6.67
CA ILE A 19 -10.20 81.56 7.66
C ILE A 19 -10.46 80.22 6.97
N ALA A 20 -11.49 80.10 6.14
CA ALA A 20 -11.80 78.88 5.40
C ALA A 20 -10.66 78.49 4.44
N LEU A 21 -10.08 79.46 3.73
CA LEU A 21 -8.92 79.22 2.86
C LEU A 21 -7.69 78.81 3.69
N GLY A 22 -7.46 79.43 4.85
CA GLY A 22 -6.38 79.07 5.76
C GLY A 22 -6.50 77.63 6.29
N VAL A 23 -7.71 77.20 6.66
CA VAL A 23 -7.99 75.82 7.12
C VAL A 23 -7.85 74.82 5.97
N PHE A 24 -8.28 75.18 4.76
CA PHE A 24 -8.14 74.33 3.59
C PHE A 24 -6.67 74.15 3.19
N VAL A 25 -5.91 75.25 3.14
CA VAL A 25 -4.48 75.23 2.84
C VAL A 25 -3.71 74.46 3.92
N SER A 26 -3.96 74.72 5.20
CA SER A 26 -3.30 73.96 6.28
C SER A 26 -3.66 72.47 6.25
N GLY A 27 -4.90 72.12 5.94
CA GLY A 27 -5.34 70.75 5.74
C GLY A 27 -4.63 70.06 4.57
N THR A 28 -4.50 70.73 3.42
CA THR A 28 -3.78 70.19 2.25
C THR A 28 -2.28 70.05 2.49
N VAL A 29 -1.65 71.00 3.19
CA VAL A 29 -0.23 70.91 3.56
C VAL A 29 0.01 69.78 4.55
N ALA A 30 -0.88 69.61 5.54
CA ALA A 30 -0.80 68.50 6.49
C ALA A 30 -0.95 67.14 5.78
N LEU A 31 -1.93 67.01 4.87
CA LEU A 31 -2.14 65.81 4.09
C LEU A 31 -0.94 65.51 3.16
N GLY A 32 -0.40 66.53 2.50
CA GLY A 32 0.80 66.42 1.67
C GLY A 32 2.04 66.01 2.46
N ALA A 33 2.22 66.55 3.67
CA ALA A 33 3.30 66.17 4.58
C ALA A 33 3.17 64.71 5.04
N VAL A 34 1.95 64.27 5.40
CA VAL A 34 1.69 62.86 5.77
C VAL A 34 1.99 61.92 4.62
N LEU A 35 1.52 62.22 3.41
CA LEU A 35 1.78 61.41 2.21
C LEU A 35 3.27 61.38 1.86
N PHE A 36 3.97 62.51 1.98
CA PHE A 36 5.42 62.57 1.79
C PHE A 36 6.16 61.70 2.81
N LEU A 37 5.80 61.78 4.09
CA LEU A 37 6.38 60.96 5.16
C LEU A 37 6.10 59.45 4.96
N VAL A 38 4.92 59.08 4.41
CA VAL A 38 4.62 57.70 4.01
C VAL A 38 5.47 57.26 2.81
N SER A 39 5.65 58.10 1.79
CA SER A 39 6.48 57.78 0.61
C SER A 39 7.98 57.63 0.93
N GLN A 40 8.47 58.37 1.93
CA GLN A 40 9.85 58.30 2.42
C GLN A 40 10.04 57.13 3.40
N GLY A 41 9.01 56.33 3.66
CA GLY A 41 9.06 55.18 4.58
C GLY A 41 9.17 55.56 6.07
N LEU A 42 9.02 56.84 6.41
CA LEU A 42 9.08 57.36 7.78
C LEU A 42 7.78 57.08 8.57
N ILE A 43 6.65 56.90 7.87
CA ILE A 43 5.38 56.43 8.44
C ILE A 43 5.00 55.12 7.73
N LYS A 44 5.20 53.99 8.42
CA LYS A 44 4.69 52.68 7.96
C LYS A 44 3.31 52.44 8.58
N PHE A 45 2.25 52.59 7.78
CA PHE A 45 0.95 52.02 8.16
C PHE A 45 1.05 50.50 8.08
N HIS A 46 1.31 49.84 9.21
CA HIS A 46 1.15 48.39 9.28
C HIS A 46 -0.35 48.11 9.30
N PRO A 47 -0.92 47.44 8.27
CA PRO A 47 -2.27 46.90 8.43
C PRO A 47 -2.28 46.03 9.68
N LYS A 48 -3.25 46.22 10.58
CA LYS A 48 -3.39 45.36 11.75
C LYS A 48 -3.44 43.92 11.25
N GLN A 49 -2.46 43.09 11.63
CA GLN A 49 -2.47 41.67 11.31
C GLN A 49 -3.79 41.08 11.83
N GLN A 50 -4.67 40.68 10.90
CA GLN A 50 -5.87 39.94 11.24
C GLN A 50 -5.46 38.48 11.39
N TYR A 51 -5.45 37.99 12.62
CA TYR A 51 -5.29 36.56 12.89
C TYR A 51 -6.62 35.85 12.69
N CYS A 52 -6.59 34.65 12.11
CA CYS A 52 -7.75 33.76 12.10
C CYS A 52 -7.93 33.19 13.51
N LEU A 53 -9.10 33.44 14.12
CA LEU A 53 -9.42 33.00 15.49
C LEU A 53 -10.60 32.01 15.53
N THR A 54 -10.93 31.38 14.39
CA THR A 54 -11.90 30.28 14.38
C THR A 54 -11.31 29.06 15.09
N SER A 55 -12.16 28.14 15.57
CA SER A 55 -11.70 26.92 16.26
C SER A 55 -10.73 26.13 15.39
N GLU A 56 -11.05 26.01 14.10
CA GLU A 56 -10.27 25.25 13.13
C GLU A 56 -8.88 25.85 12.93
N CYS A 57 -8.76 27.18 12.88
CA CYS A 57 -7.47 27.86 12.77
C CYS A 57 -6.62 27.69 14.03
N ILE A 58 -7.24 27.76 15.22
CA ILE A 58 -6.53 27.58 16.49
C ILE A 58 -6.05 26.13 16.63
N GLU A 59 -6.89 25.16 16.31
CA GLU A 59 -6.54 23.73 16.34
C GLU A 59 -5.43 23.40 15.33
N ALA A 60 -5.52 23.92 14.10
CA ALA A 60 -4.49 23.73 13.09
C ALA A 60 -3.15 24.36 13.50
N ALA A 61 -3.17 25.59 14.00
CA ALA A 61 -1.97 26.27 14.47
C ALA A 61 -1.32 25.52 15.65
N ALA A 62 -2.12 25.08 16.63
CA ALA A 62 -1.63 24.28 17.75
C ALA A 62 -1.01 22.95 17.30
N ALA A 63 -1.67 22.25 16.37
CA ALA A 63 -1.18 20.98 15.82
C ALA A 63 0.09 21.13 14.98
N ILE A 64 0.32 22.29 14.34
CA ILE A 64 1.57 22.62 13.66
C ILE A 64 2.66 22.90 14.69
N LEU A 65 2.39 23.79 15.65
CA LEU A 65 3.35 24.19 16.69
C LEU A 65 3.82 23.01 17.55
N SER A 66 2.96 22.03 17.80
CA SER A 66 3.34 20.83 18.58
C SER A 66 4.34 19.92 17.86
N LYS A 67 4.52 20.08 16.54
CA LYS A 67 5.39 19.23 15.71
C LYS A 67 6.73 19.92 15.38
N ILE A 68 6.72 21.25 15.34
CA ILE A 68 7.88 22.06 14.97
C ILE A 68 8.92 22.11 16.10
N ASN A 69 10.19 22.03 15.73
CA ASN A 69 11.33 22.34 16.57
C ASN A 69 11.99 23.66 16.12
N GLN A 70 11.66 24.75 16.81
CA GLN A 70 12.16 26.10 16.48
C GLN A 70 13.65 26.30 16.76
N SER A 71 14.33 25.35 17.41
CA SER A 71 15.78 25.41 17.63
C SER A 71 16.60 24.94 16.42
N VAL A 72 15.94 24.38 15.40
CA VAL A 72 16.58 23.97 14.14
C VAL A 72 16.32 25.03 13.08
N ASP A 73 17.36 25.44 12.36
CA ASP A 73 17.20 26.34 11.22
C ASP A 73 16.47 25.60 10.06
N PRO A 74 15.30 26.08 9.60
CA PRO A 74 14.58 25.48 8.49
C PRO A 74 15.38 25.45 7.17
N CYS A 75 16.35 26.36 6.98
CA CYS A 75 17.22 26.40 5.80
C CYS A 75 18.31 25.32 5.85
N GLU A 76 18.67 24.83 7.03
CA GLU A 76 19.69 23.78 7.23
C GLU A 76 19.05 22.38 7.23
N ASN A 77 17.93 22.22 7.96
CA ASN A 77 17.22 20.94 8.01
C ASN A 77 15.73 21.13 8.25
N PHE A 78 14.99 21.35 7.16
CA PHE A 78 13.55 21.55 7.20
C PHE A 78 12.77 20.36 7.80
N TYR A 79 13.24 19.13 7.61
CA TYR A 79 12.60 17.94 8.18
C TYR A 79 12.65 17.97 9.71
N ARG A 80 13.83 18.22 10.29
CA ARG A 80 13.99 18.32 11.74
C ARG A 80 13.24 19.52 12.31
N PHE A 81 13.30 20.67 11.64
CA PHE A 81 12.50 21.83 12.01
C PHE A 81 10.99 21.50 12.03
N ALA A 82 10.46 20.81 11.02
CA ALA A 82 9.03 20.57 10.90
C ALA A 82 8.52 19.36 11.73
N CYS A 83 9.37 18.38 12.02
CA CYS A 83 8.95 17.06 12.50
C CYS A 83 9.58 16.60 13.81
N ASP A 84 10.68 17.18 14.31
CA ASP A 84 11.35 16.68 15.53
C ASP A 84 10.39 16.64 16.74
N GLY A 85 9.48 17.61 16.87
CA GLY A 85 8.47 17.60 17.92
C GLY A 85 7.46 16.45 17.78
N TRP A 86 7.13 16.04 16.55
CA TRP A 86 6.33 14.84 16.32
C TRP A 86 7.10 13.58 16.70
N ILE A 87 8.34 13.44 16.21
CA ILE A 87 9.20 12.27 16.45
C ILE A 87 9.42 12.04 17.94
N TYR A 88 9.68 13.11 18.70
CA TYR A 88 9.86 13.03 20.15
C TYR A 88 8.61 12.53 20.89
N ASN A 89 7.42 12.98 20.47
CA ASN A 89 6.16 12.65 21.14
C ASN A 89 5.51 11.34 20.66
N HIS A 90 6.05 10.71 19.61
CA HIS A 90 5.45 9.53 18.96
C HIS A 90 6.50 8.43 18.76
N PRO A 91 6.95 7.78 19.84
CA PRO A 91 7.82 6.62 19.72
C PRO A 91 7.14 5.52 18.91
N ILE A 92 7.93 4.69 18.21
CA ILE A 92 7.41 3.58 17.42
C ILE A 92 6.74 2.57 18.38
N PRO A 93 5.44 2.26 18.19
CA PRO A 93 4.77 1.24 19.00
C PRO A 93 5.43 -0.13 18.88
N GLU A 94 5.35 -0.93 19.94
CA GLU A 94 6.00 -2.25 20.02
C GLU A 94 5.51 -3.27 18.99
N ASP A 95 4.31 -3.08 18.44
CA ASP A 95 3.70 -3.92 17.42
C ASP A 95 3.93 -3.41 15.99
N MET A 96 4.72 -2.33 15.80
CA MET A 96 4.99 -1.71 14.51
C MET A 96 6.49 -1.63 14.20
N SER A 97 6.84 -1.69 12.91
CA SER A 97 8.22 -1.52 12.43
C SER A 97 8.57 -0.08 12.07
N ASN A 98 7.54 0.73 11.83
CA ASN A 98 7.65 2.15 11.49
C ASN A 98 6.41 2.87 12.01
N TYR A 99 6.56 4.16 12.32
CA TYR A 99 5.44 4.98 12.74
C TYR A 99 5.54 6.37 12.13
N GLY A 100 4.41 6.89 11.67
CA GLY A 100 4.31 8.14 10.93
C GLY A 100 2.86 8.58 10.78
N VAL A 101 2.63 9.64 10.01
CA VAL A 101 1.27 10.17 9.77
C VAL A 101 0.36 9.13 9.11
N TYR A 102 0.87 8.33 8.16
CA TYR A 102 0.06 7.32 7.47
C TYR A 102 -0.32 6.13 8.38
N PRO A 103 0.61 5.45 9.08
CA PRO A 103 0.23 4.44 10.08
C PRO A 103 -0.71 4.98 11.16
N TRP A 104 -0.46 6.20 11.65
CA TRP A 104 -1.34 6.86 12.62
C TRP A 104 -2.75 7.08 12.06
N LEU A 105 -2.88 7.58 10.82
CA LEU A 105 -4.18 7.80 10.19
C LEU A 105 -4.90 6.48 9.94
N ARG A 106 -4.17 5.46 9.48
CA ARG A 106 -4.70 4.10 9.26
C ARG A 106 -5.28 3.54 10.56
N HIS A 107 -4.52 3.57 11.65
CA HIS A 107 -5.00 3.13 12.95
C HIS A 107 -6.29 3.85 13.40
N ASN A 108 -6.39 5.16 13.17
CA ASN A 108 -7.61 5.92 13.46
C ASN A 108 -8.81 5.52 12.60
N VAL A 109 -8.58 5.18 11.33
CA VAL A 109 -9.60 4.60 10.45
C VAL A 109 -10.03 3.24 10.98
N ASP A 110 -9.09 2.40 11.42
CA ASP A 110 -9.34 1.04 11.88
C ASP A 110 -10.15 1.02 13.18
N LEU A 111 -9.91 1.98 14.08
CA LEU A 111 -10.74 2.20 15.27
C LEU A 111 -12.20 2.55 14.92
N LYS A 112 -12.41 3.38 13.89
CA LYS A 112 -13.76 3.72 13.41
C LYS A 112 -14.44 2.50 12.78
N LEU A 113 -13.70 1.74 11.98
CA LEU A 113 -14.19 0.51 11.36
C LEU A 113 -14.54 -0.56 12.38
N LYS A 114 -13.69 -0.77 13.38
CA LYS A 114 -13.97 -1.60 14.56
C LYS A 114 -15.32 -1.22 15.17
N ALA A 115 -15.53 0.07 15.46
CA ALA A 115 -16.77 0.54 16.05
C ALA A 115 -18.01 0.28 15.16
N LEU A 116 -17.86 0.26 13.84
CA LEU A 116 -18.95 -0.09 12.90
C LEU A 116 -19.20 -1.60 12.83
N LEU A 117 -18.14 -2.41 12.86
CA LEU A 117 -18.19 -3.87 12.77
C LEU A 117 -18.69 -4.52 14.07
N GLU A 118 -18.43 -3.92 15.22
CA GLU A 118 -18.91 -4.37 16.54
C GLU A 118 -20.40 -4.08 16.78
N ARG A 119 -21.06 -3.29 15.93
CA ARG A 119 -22.50 -3.02 16.05
C ARG A 119 -23.30 -4.30 15.83
N PRO A 120 -24.39 -4.53 16.61
CA PRO A 120 -25.26 -5.68 16.41
C PRO A 120 -25.73 -5.82 14.96
N ILE A 121 -25.79 -7.06 14.50
CA ILE A 121 -26.30 -7.38 13.17
C ILE A 121 -27.81 -7.14 13.15
N SER A 122 -28.28 -6.31 12.23
CA SER A 122 -29.70 -6.02 12.04
C SER A 122 -30.20 -6.57 10.71
N LYS A 123 -30.98 -7.66 10.72
CA LYS A 123 -31.57 -8.22 9.50
C LYS A 123 -32.44 -7.24 8.71
N ARG A 124 -32.98 -6.22 9.38
CA ARG A 124 -33.83 -5.18 8.75
C ARG A 124 -33.02 -4.04 8.12
N ARG A 125 -31.90 -3.63 8.73
CA ARG A 125 -31.12 -2.45 8.32
C ARG A 125 -29.85 -2.80 7.56
N ASP A 126 -29.21 -3.89 7.91
CA ASP A 126 -27.95 -4.31 7.29
C ASP A 126 -28.25 -5.09 6.01
N SER A 127 -27.68 -4.67 4.88
CA SER A 127 -27.63 -5.49 3.68
C SER A 127 -26.93 -6.83 3.97
N GLU A 128 -27.22 -7.88 3.19
CA GLU A 128 -26.58 -9.19 3.36
C GLU A 128 -25.04 -9.10 3.36
N ALA A 129 -24.47 -8.24 2.50
CA ALA A 129 -23.04 -7.96 2.47
C ALA A 129 -22.50 -7.41 3.80
N VAL A 130 -23.18 -6.44 4.41
CA VAL A 130 -22.82 -5.89 5.73
C VAL A 130 -22.97 -6.95 6.82
N GLN A 131 -24.01 -7.78 6.75
CA GLN A 131 -24.17 -8.90 7.68
C GLN A 131 -22.98 -9.87 7.59
N LYS A 132 -22.55 -10.23 6.36
CA LYS A 132 -21.37 -11.09 6.14
C LYS A 132 -20.08 -10.46 6.68
N ALA A 133 -19.87 -9.17 6.49
CA ALA A 133 -18.71 -8.46 7.03
C ALA A 133 -18.65 -8.52 8.57
N LYS A 134 -19.78 -8.24 9.24
CA LYS A 134 -19.89 -8.36 10.70
C LYS A 134 -19.74 -9.79 11.21
N ILE A 135 -20.28 -10.78 10.50
CA ILE A 135 -20.12 -12.20 10.83
C ILE A 135 -18.64 -12.61 10.70
N LEU A 136 -17.97 -12.19 9.63
CA LEU A 136 -16.55 -12.47 9.43
C LEU A 136 -15.72 -11.86 10.56
N TYR A 137 -15.95 -10.59 10.89
CA TYR A 137 -15.32 -9.91 12.03
C TYR A 137 -15.53 -10.68 13.34
N ALA A 138 -16.78 -10.99 13.69
CA ALA A 138 -17.11 -11.71 14.92
C ALA A 138 -16.52 -13.12 14.97
N SER A 139 -16.37 -13.79 13.82
CA SER A 139 -15.72 -15.10 13.74
C SER A 139 -14.23 -15.02 14.04
N CYS A 140 -13.56 -13.97 13.55
CA CYS A 140 -12.16 -13.70 13.79
C CYS A 140 -11.90 -13.29 15.25
N MET A 141 -12.80 -12.50 15.85
CA MET A 141 -12.68 -12.08 17.26
C MET A 141 -12.82 -13.23 18.27
N ASN A 142 -13.34 -14.39 17.86
CA ASN A 142 -13.57 -15.52 18.76
C ASN A 142 -12.30 -16.37 18.98
N GLU A 143 -11.35 -15.82 19.73
CA GLU A 143 -10.08 -16.50 20.05
C GLU A 143 -10.31 -17.88 20.68
N ASN A 144 -11.31 -18.03 21.56
CA ASN A 144 -11.61 -19.32 22.17
C ASN A 144 -11.94 -20.43 21.15
N LYS A 145 -12.64 -20.10 20.05
CA LYS A 145 -12.90 -21.07 18.98
C LYS A 145 -11.66 -21.34 18.15
N ILE A 146 -10.85 -20.31 17.87
CA ILE A 146 -9.59 -20.44 17.14
C ILE A 146 -8.62 -21.33 17.91
N GLU A 147 -8.44 -21.10 19.22
CA GLU A 147 -7.58 -21.91 20.09
C GLU A 147 -8.05 -23.37 20.19
N LYS A 148 -9.37 -23.61 20.25
CA LYS A 148 -9.91 -24.99 20.28
C LYS A 148 -9.75 -25.73 18.94
N ALA A 149 -9.82 -25.00 17.83
CA ALA A 149 -9.63 -25.55 16.49
C ALA A 149 -8.14 -25.79 16.20
N ASP A 150 -7.28 -24.88 16.62
CA ASP A 150 -5.82 -24.92 16.49
C ASP A 150 -5.41 -25.31 15.06
N VAL A 151 -4.61 -26.37 14.90
CA VAL A 151 -4.09 -26.82 13.61
C VAL A 151 -5.08 -27.64 12.79
N LYS A 152 -6.20 -28.07 13.39
CA LYS A 152 -7.09 -29.08 12.78
C LYS A 152 -7.61 -28.66 11.40
N PRO A 153 -8.05 -27.39 11.16
CA PRO A 153 -8.48 -26.98 9.83
C PRO A 153 -7.37 -27.05 8.79
N LEU A 154 -6.16 -26.60 9.15
CA LEU A 154 -5.01 -26.65 8.25
C LEU A 154 -4.59 -28.10 7.97
N LEU A 155 -4.48 -28.94 8.99
CA LEU A 155 -4.15 -30.35 8.81
C LEU A 155 -5.19 -31.09 7.96
N SER A 156 -6.47 -30.71 8.03
CA SER A 156 -7.50 -31.26 7.14
C SER A 156 -7.20 -30.95 5.66
N ILE A 157 -6.73 -29.74 5.36
CA ILE A 157 -6.27 -29.39 4.00
C ILE A 157 -5.02 -30.19 3.63
N LEU A 158 -4.03 -30.23 4.52
CA LEU A 158 -2.74 -30.90 4.29
C LEU A 158 -2.84 -32.43 4.19
N ARG A 159 -3.96 -33.05 4.60
CA ARG A 159 -4.19 -34.49 4.43
C ARG A 159 -4.52 -34.89 2.98
N HIS A 160 -4.94 -33.94 2.15
CA HIS A 160 -5.39 -34.24 0.79
C HIS A 160 -4.34 -33.90 -0.26
N SER A 161 -4.32 -34.66 -1.36
CA SER A 161 -3.56 -34.26 -2.55
C SER A 161 -4.16 -32.96 -3.10
N PRO A 162 -3.36 -31.99 -3.57
CA PRO A 162 -1.90 -32.02 -3.77
C PRO A 162 -1.07 -31.52 -2.57
N PHE A 163 -1.68 -31.21 -1.42
CA PHE A 163 -1.04 -30.52 -0.29
C PHE A 163 -0.51 -31.40 0.84
N ARG A 164 -0.40 -32.71 0.60
CA ARG A 164 0.34 -33.59 1.52
C ARG A 164 1.76 -33.08 1.67
N TRP A 165 2.14 -32.74 2.90
CA TRP A 165 3.43 -32.14 3.20
C TRP A 165 4.49 -33.22 3.49
N PRO A 166 5.53 -33.42 2.63
CA PRO A 166 6.52 -34.47 2.86
C PRO A 166 7.27 -34.41 4.20
N VAL A 167 7.39 -33.22 4.79
CA VAL A 167 8.06 -33.04 6.10
C VAL A 167 7.28 -33.66 7.27
N LEU A 168 5.96 -33.83 7.12
CA LEU A 168 5.06 -34.34 8.16
C LEU A 168 4.90 -35.88 8.14
N GLU A 169 5.57 -36.59 7.23
CA GLU A 169 5.41 -38.03 6.99
C GLU A 169 5.53 -38.94 8.24
N SER A 170 6.16 -38.47 9.32
CA SER A 170 6.30 -39.23 10.57
C SER A 170 5.04 -39.24 11.46
N ASN A 171 4.05 -38.36 11.25
CA ASN A 171 2.98 -38.09 12.23
C ASN A 171 1.56 -37.91 11.65
N ILE A 172 1.35 -38.14 10.35
CA ILE A 172 0.00 -38.21 9.78
C ILE A 172 -0.37 -39.69 9.75
N GLY A 173 -1.47 -40.08 10.39
CA GLY A 173 -1.89 -41.47 10.58
C GLY A 173 -2.06 -42.30 9.29
N PRO A 174 -2.79 -43.44 9.35
CA PRO A 174 -2.77 -44.48 8.30
C PRO A 174 -3.17 -44.02 6.88
N GLU A 175 -3.76 -42.83 6.73
CA GLU A 175 -4.21 -42.27 5.44
C GLU A 175 -3.11 -41.68 4.56
N GLY A 176 -1.83 -41.77 4.93
CA GLY A 176 -0.79 -42.11 3.95
C GLY A 176 0.38 -41.13 3.76
N GLN A 177 1.54 -41.74 3.48
CA GLN A 177 2.79 -41.10 3.11
C GLN A 177 2.64 -40.26 1.84
N TRP A 178 3.40 -39.15 1.77
CA TRP A 178 3.54 -38.41 0.51
C TRP A 178 4.16 -39.33 -0.55
N SER A 179 3.71 -39.20 -1.80
CA SER A 179 4.15 -40.06 -2.89
C SER A 179 4.65 -39.21 -4.04
N GLU A 180 5.93 -39.37 -4.35
CA GLU A 180 6.58 -38.69 -5.47
C GLU A 180 5.92 -38.98 -6.82
N ARG A 181 5.39 -40.20 -7.01
CA ARG A 181 4.70 -40.62 -8.23
C ARG A 181 3.36 -39.91 -8.43
N ARG A 182 2.67 -39.55 -7.34
CA ARG A 182 1.36 -38.87 -7.37
C ARG A 182 1.47 -37.35 -7.37
N PHE A 183 2.67 -36.81 -7.15
CA PHE A 183 2.88 -35.37 -7.11
C PHE A 183 2.83 -34.78 -8.53
N SER A 184 1.95 -33.79 -8.72
CA SER A 184 1.85 -32.99 -9.94
C SER A 184 2.03 -31.52 -9.60
N LEU A 185 3.11 -30.92 -10.12
CA LEU A 185 3.41 -29.51 -9.95
C LEU A 185 2.28 -28.62 -10.52
N VAL A 186 1.81 -28.92 -11.73
CA VAL A 186 0.72 -28.18 -12.40
C VAL A 186 -0.56 -28.22 -11.56
N GLN A 187 -0.95 -29.39 -11.05
CA GLN A 187 -2.15 -29.51 -10.21
C GLN A 187 -2.00 -28.73 -8.90
N ALA A 188 -0.83 -28.80 -8.25
CA ALA A 188 -0.55 -28.10 -7.01
C ALA A 188 -0.62 -26.58 -7.19
N LEU A 189 0.07 -26.04 -8.20
CA LEU A 189 0.07 -24.61 -8.54
C LEU A 189 -1.33 -24.12 -8.92
N ALA A 190 -2.05 -24.88 -9.74
CA ALA A 190 -3.40 -24.49 -10.15
C ALA A 190 -4.36 -24.47 -8.96
N THR A 191 -4.25 -25.44 -8.05
CA THR A 191 -5.09 -25.50 -6.84
C THR A 191 -4.77 -24.34 -5.89
N LEU A 192 -3.48 -24.02 -5.68
CA LEU A 192 -3.06 -22.85 -4.88
C LEU A 192 -3.66 -21.56 -5.43
N ARG A 193 -3.54 -21.35 -6.74
CA ARG A 193 -4.00 -20.11 -7.36
C ARG A 193 -5.52 -20.03 -7.46
N GLY A 194 -6.19 -21.08 -7.92
CA GLY A 194 -7.62 -21.10 -8.21
C GLY A 194 -8.51 -21.23 -6.98
N GLN A 195 -8.12 -22.04 -5.99
CA GLN A 195 -8.94 -22.27 -4.78
C GLN A 195 -8.53 -21.42 -3.58
N TYR A 196 -7.24 -21.09 -3.47
CA TYR A 196 -6.69 -20.42 -2.28
C TYR A 196 -6.17 -19.01 -2.56
N SER A 197 -6.28 -18.54 -3.81
CA SER A 197 -5.75 -17.26 -4.28
C SER A 197 -4.27 -17.02 -3.90
N ASN A 198 -3.50 -18.09 -3.80
CA ASN A 198 -2.09 -18.05 -3.43
C ASN A 198 -1.23 -18.24 -4.69
N SER A 199 -0.38 -17.27 -5.00
CA SER A 199 0.53 -17.33 -6.14
C SER A 199 1.88 -17.85 -5.68
N VAL A 200 2.34 -18.94 -6.28
CA VAL A 200 3.64 -19.56 -5.97
C VAL A 200 4.37 -19.82 -7.28
N PHE A 201 5.60 -19.34 -7.41
CA PHE A 201 6.39 -19.22 -8.65
C PHE A 201 5.75 -18.34 -9.74
N ILE A 202 4.48 -18.56 -10.06
CA ILE A 202 3.72 -17.89 -11.10
C ILE A 202 2.60 -17.07 -10.45
N ARG A 203 2.62 -15.76 -10.67
CA ARG A 203 1.50 -14.87 -10.38
C ARG A 203 0.65 -14.71 -11.64
N LEU A 204 -0.46 -15.44 -11.69
CA LEU A 204 -1.48 -15.34 -12.73
C LEU A 204 -2.61 -14.41 -12.29
N TYR A 205 -2.94 -13.39 -13.07
CA TYR A 205 -4.05 -12.48 -12.77
C TYR A 205 -4.66 -11.90 -14.05
N VAL A 206 -5.84 -11.32 -13.91
CA VAL A 206 -6.54 -10.59 -14.98
C VAL A 206 -6.41 -9.10 -14.70
N ALA A 207 -5.97 -8.34 -15.69
CA ALA A 207 -5.88 -6.88 -15.60
C ALA A 207 -6.10 -6.26 -16.99
N ALA A 208 -6.24 -4.93 -17.05
CA ALA A 208 -6.32 -4.22 -18.32
C ALA A 208 -5.07 -4.48 -19.17
N ASP A 209 -5.23 -4.63 -20.48
CA ASP A 209 -4.12 -4.70 -21.43
C ASP A 209 -3.39 -3.34 -21.43
N ASP A 210 -2.07 -3.35 -21.21
CA ASP A 210 -1.28 -2.12 -21.01
C ASP A 210 -1.27 -1.21 -22.25
N LYS A 211 -1.54 -1.77 -23.45
CA LYS A 211 -1.67 -1.01 -24.70
C LYS A 211 -3.12 -0.83 -25.14
N ILE A 212 -4.06 -1.56 -24.55
CA ILE A 212 -5.49 -1.55 -24.90
C ILE A 212 -6.32 -1.53 -23.62
N SER A 213 -6.40 -0.37 -22.97
CA SER A 213 -6.94 -0.22 -21.61
C SER A 213 -8.42 -0.57 -21.45
N ASN A 214 -9.18 -0.66 -22.55
CA ASN A 214 -10.60 -1.05 -22.53
C ASN A 214 -10.84 -2.57 -22.63
N ARG A 215 -9.79 -3.39 -22.59
CA ARG A 215 -9.88 -4.85 -22.59
C ARG A 215 -9.08 -5.45 -21.45
N TYR A 216 -9.56 -6.58 -20.93
CA TYR A 216 -8.84 -7.38 -19.95
C TYR A 216 -8.05 -8.50 -20.65
N ILE A 217 -6.91 -8.86 -20.06
CA ILE A 217 -6.03 -9.92 -20.55
C ILE A 217 -5.41 -10.66 -19.37
N LEU A 218 -5.09 -11.94 -19.56
CA LEU A 218 -4.33 -12.73 -18.60
C LEU A 218 -2.88 -12.23 -18.56
N LYS A 219 -2.38 -11.95 -17.36
CA LYS A 219 -0.99 -11.57 -17.12
C LYS A 219 -0.29 -12.63 -16.27
N LEU A 220 0.92 -12.98 -16.68
CA LEU A 220 1.81 -13.90 -15.98
C LEU A 220 3.04 -13.14 -15.49
N ASP A 221 3.31 -13.20 -14.20
CA ASP A 221 4.41 -12.48 -13.55
C ASP A 221 5.13 -13.36 -12.53
N GLN A 222 6.31 -12.94 -12.05
CA GLN A 222 6.99 -13.62 -10.94
C GLN A 222 6.15 -13.49 -9.66
N ALA A 223 5.99 -14.60 -8.93
CA ALA A 223 5.37 -14.56 -7.61
C ALA A 223 6.32 -13.98 -6.55
N SER A 224 5.77 -13.50 -5.43
CA SER A 224 6.57 -12.99 -4.31
C SER A 224 7.32 -14.10 -3.57
N LEU A 225 8.42 -13.74 -2.92
CA LEU A 225 9.15 -14.62 -2.00
C LEU A 225 8.54 -14.58 -0.58
N SER A 226 9.09 -15.38 0.33
CA SER A 226 8.64 -15.43 1.72
C SER A 226 9.24 -14.28 2.55
N LEU A 227 10.50 -13.91 2.28
CA LEU A 227 11.06 -12.62 2.68
C LEU A 227 10.61 -11.53 1.69
N ALA A 228 10.48 -10.31 2.19
CA ALA A 228 9.94 -9.20 1.40
C ALA A 228 10.92 -8.75 0.31
N SER A 229 12.22 -8.70 0.63
CA SER A 229 13.26 -8.25 -0.30
C SER A 229 13.98 -9.44 -0.94
N ARG A 230 14.32 -9.27 -2.22
CA ARG A 230 15.16 -10.24 -2.95
C ARG A 230 16.59 -10.19 -2.40
N GLU A 231 17.04 -8.99 -2.04
CA GLU A 231 18.38 -8.70 -1.57
C GLU A 231 18.67 -9.41 -0.24
N ASP A 232 17.65 -9.59 0.61
CA ASP A 232 17.74 -10.38 1.85
C ASP A 232 18.16 -11.85 1.61
N TYR A 233 17.94 -12.39 0.41
CA TYR A 233 18.40 -13.73 0.05
C TYR A 233 19.84 -13.76 -0.50
N LEU A 234 20.29 -12.67 -1.12
CA LEU A 234 21.49 -12.66 -1.98
C LEU A 234 22.67 -11.94 -1.35
N GLU A 235 22.40 -10.92 -0.53
CA GLU A 235 23.44 -10.12 0.08
C GLU A 235 24.17 -10.87 1.20
N ASN A 236 25.46 -10.55 1.35
CA ASN A 236 26.33 -11.16 2.35
C ASN A 236 26.47 -10.30 3.62
N THR A 237 25.61 -9.29 3.79
CA THR A 237 25.52 -8.43 4.97
C THR A 237 25.16 -9.23 6.21
N THR A 238 25.45 -8.69 7.40
CA THR A 238 25.16 -9.33 8.68
C THR A 238 23.65 -9.51 8.85
N GLU A 239 22.89 -8.50 8.44
CA GLU A 239 21.43 -8.43 8.52
C GLU A 239 20.80 -9.49 7.60
N ALA A 240 21.18 -9.54 6.32
CA ALA A 240 20.63 -10.51 5.38
C ALA A 240 20.91 -11.96 5.81
N LYS A 241 22.09 -12.24 6.41
CA LYS A 241 22.37 -13.56 7.01
C LYS A 241 21.43 -13.86 8.18
N ALA A 242 21.29 -12.92 9.11
CA ALA A 242 20.39 -13.08 10.25
C ALA A 242 18.94 -13.31 9.82
N TYR A 243 18.48 -12.64 8.75
CA TYR A 243 17.14 -12.81 8.19
C TYR A 243 16.94 -14.21 7.61
N ARG A 244 17.90 -14.73 6.84
CA ARG A 244 17.86 -16.10 6.31
C ARG A 244 17.88 -17.15 7.42
N ASP A 245 18.69 -16.96 8.45
CA ASP A 245 18.79 -17.88 9.58
C ASP A 245 17.49 -17.89 10.40
N ALA A 246 16.94 -16.71 10.71
CA ALA A 246 15.66 -16.58 11.41
C ALA A 246 14.50 -17.15 10.58
N PHE A 247 14.51 -16.96 9.26
CA PHE A 247 13.52 -17.51 8.36
C PHE A 247 13.59 -19.04 8.28
N LEU A 248 14.79 -19.62 8.24
CA LEU A 248 14.97 -21.07 8.32
C LEU A 248 14.41 -21.61 9.64
N GLN A 249 14.76 -20.98 10.77
CA GLN A 249 14.27 -21.42 12.08
C GLN A 249 12.75 -21.34 12.15
N PHE A 250 12.15 -20.28 11.61
CA PHE A 250 10.70 -20.12 11.55
C PHE A 250 10.00 -21.23 10.75
N MET A 251 10.58 -21.61 9.60
CA MET A 251 10.09 -22.74 8.81
C MET A 251 10.14 -24.06 9.59
N VAL A 252 11.27 -24.32 10.26
CA VAL A 252 11.50 -25.53 11.07
C VAL A 252 10.53 -25.60 12.25
N ASP A 253 10.43 -24.53 13.04
CA ASP A 253 9.54 -24.45 14.19
C ASP A 253 8.08 -24.64 13.80
N THR A 254 7.66 -24.03 12.69
CA THR A 254 6.30 -24.18 12.16
C THR A 254 6.01 -25.62 11.74
N ALA A 255 6.94 -26.27 11.05
CA ALA A 255 6.81 -27.67 10.68
C ALA A 255 6.73 -28.58 11.92
N VAL A 256 7.56 -28.34 12.94
CA VAL A 256 7.54 -29.09 14.21
C VAL A 256 6.24 -28.87 14.97
N LEU A 257 5.71 -27.65 15.03
CA LEU A 257 4.40 -27.35 15.62
C LEU A 257 3.25 -28.07 14.91
N LEU A 258 3.41 -28.39 13.63
CA LEU A 258 2.46 -29.17 12.83
C LEU A 258 2.73 -30.69 12.90
N GLY A 259 3.72 -31.11 13.68
CA GLY A 259 4.03 -32.51 13.95
C GLY A 259 5.21 -33.07 13.13
N ALA A 260 6.07 -32.26 12.53
CA ALA A 260 7.29 -32.79 11.92
C ALA A 260 8.29 -33.29 12.98
N ASN A 261 9.10 -34.28 12.63
CA ASN A 261 10.33 -34.56 13.37
C ASN A 261 11.33 -33.39 13.19
N ALA A 262 11.97 -32.94 14.26
CA ALA A 262 12.84 -31.76 14.24
C ALA A 262 14.03 -31.87 13.28
N SER A 263 14.78 -32.99 13.31
CA SER A 263 15.93 -33.20 12.43
C SER A 263 15.52 -33.27 10.96
N ARG A 264 14.37 -33.91 10.69
CA ARG A 264 13.78 -33.94 9.33
C ARG A 264 13.34 -32.55 8.87
N ALA A 265 12.67 -31.80 9.75
CA ALA A 265 12.23 -30.43 9.47
C ALA A 265 13.42 -29.54 9.13
N GLU A 266 14.51 -29.63 9.89
CA GLU A 266 15.73 -28.88 9.63
C GLU A 266 16.33 -29.20 8.25
N SER A 267 16.49 -30.47 7.91
CA SER A 267 17.04 -30.89 6.61
C SER A 267 16.15 -30.49 5.43
N ASP A 268 14.84 -30.73 5.55
CA ASP A 268 13.89 -30.43 4.48
C ASP A 268 13.73 -28.90 4.30
N MET A 269 13.66 -28.11 5.38
CA MET A 269 13.52 -26.65 5.29
C MET A 269 14.80 -25.96 4.84
N LYS A 270 15.99 -26.50 5.15
CA LYS A 270 17.26 -26.07 4.52
C LYS A 270 17.22 -26.22 2.99
N SER A 271 16.65 -27.32 2.50
CA SER A 271 16.47 -27.53 1.05
C SER A 271 15.46 -26.54 0.45
N VAL A 272 14.37 -26.25 1.17
CA VAL A 272 13.36 -25.26 0.77
C VAL A 272 13.96 -23.86 0.70
N LEU A 273 14.74 -23.44 1.70
CA LEU A 273 15.44 -22.15 1.68
C LEU A 273 16.40 -22.06 0.49
N LYS A 274 17.21 -23.10 0.26
CA LYS A 274 18.14 -23.13 -0.87
C LYS A 274 17.42 -23.00 -2.22
N LEU A 275 16.25 -23.62 -2.37
CA LEU A 275 15.42 -23.43 -3.57
C LEU A 275 14.94 -21.98 -3.69
N GLU A 276 14.46 -21.37 -2.60
CA GLU A 276 13.99 -19.98 -2.64
C GLU A 276 15.12 -18.98 -2.95
N VAL A 277 16.35 -19.24 -2.47
CA VAL A 277 17.55 -18.47 -2.86
C VAL A 277 17.82 -18.56 -4.37
N LYS A 278 17.81 -19.78 -4.97
CA LYS A 278 17.97 -19.94 -6.42
C LYS A 278 16.89 -19.18 -7.22
N ILE A 279 15.68 -19.08 -6.69
CA ILE A 279 14.59 -18.34 -7.32
C ILE A 279 14.85 -16.83 -7.20
N ALA A 280 15.31 -16.36 -6.04
CA ALA A 280 15.69 -14.96 -5.83
C ALA A 280 16.78 -14.51 -6.83
N GLU A 281 17.76 -15.36 -7.13
CA GLU A 281 18.84 -15.08 -8.10
C GLU A 281 18.29 -14.71 -9.48
N ILE A 282 17.24 -15.39 -9.94
CA ILE A 282 16.65 -15.21 -11.29
C ILE A 282 15.50 -14.20 -11.33
N MET A 283 15.02 -13.71 -10.18
CA MET A 283 13.94 -12.71 -10.14
C MET A 283 14.42 -11.39 -10.73
N ILE A 284 13.55 -10.76 -11.52
CA ILE A 284 13.83 -9.42 -12.06
C ILE A 284 13.66 -8.41 -10.91
N PRO A 285 14.68 -7.58 -10.61
CA PRO A 285 14.60 -6.52 -9.59
C PRO A 285 13.50 -5.50 -9.90
N TYR A 286 13.00 -4.80 -8.88
CA TYR A 286 11.90 -3.85 -9.04
C TYR A 286 12.24 -2.72 -10.01
N GLU A 287 13.46 -2.22 -9.94
CA GLU A 287 14.00 -1.11 -10.72
C GLU A 287 14.04 -1.42 -12.22
N ASN A 288 14.18 -2.70 -12.57
CA ASN A 288 14.27 -3.18 -13.95
C ASN A 288 12.91 -3.52 -14.59
N ARG A 289 11.80 -3.22 -13.90
CA ARG A 289 10.45 -3.63 -14.32
C ARG A 289 9.62 -2.47 -14.86
N THR A 290 10.06 -1.91 -15.99
CA THR A 290 9.31 -0.87 -16.72
C THR A 290 8.12 -1.43 -17.49
N SER A 291 7.12 -0.58 -17.77
CA SER A 291 5.91 -0.99 -18.49
C SER A 291 6.22 -1.56 -19.88
N GLU A 292 7.19 -0.99 -20.58
CA GLU A 292 7.59 -1.38 -21.94
C GLU A 292 8.24 -2.76 -21.95
N VAL A 293 9.20 -3.00 -21.06
CA VAL A 293 9.95 -4.27 -20.98
C VAL A 293 9.05 -5.41 -20.51
N MET A 294 8.06 -5.10 -19.67
CA MET A 294 7.12 -6.08 -19.13
C MET A 294 5.95 -6.39 -20.09
N TYR A 295 5.86 -5.74 -21.26
CA TYR A 295 4.81 -6.00 -22.25
C TYR A 295 5.26 -7.03 -23.29
N ASN A 296 5.18 -8.32 -22.96
CA ASN A 296 5.44 -9.41 -23.92
C ASN A 296 4.14 -10.17 -24.20
N LYS A 297 3.36 -9.65 -25.14
CA LYS A 297 2.10 -10.27 -25.57
C LYS A 297 2.38 -11.41 -26.55
N MET A 298 1.86 -12.58 -26.24
CA MET A 298 1.99 -13.79 -27.06
C MET A 298 0.76 -14.69 -26.83
N ASN A 299 0.50 -15.63 -27.71
CA ASN A 299 -0.52 -16.65 -27.45
C ASN A 299 0.04 -17.79 -26.57
N ILE A 300 -0.85 -18.58 -25.95
CA ILE A 300 -0.45 -19.71 -25.09
C ILE A 300 0.42 -20.72 -25.86
N SER A 301 0.16 -20.94 -27.15
CA SER A 301 0.96 -21.86 -27.97
C SER A 301 2.42 -21.38 -28.12
N GLU A 302 2.64 -20.08 -28.32
CA GLU A 302 3.97 -19.45 -28.37
C GLU A 302 4.68 -19.55 -27.02
N LEU A 303 3.95 -19.31 -25.92
CA LEU A 303 4.49 -19.49 -24.56
C LEU A 303 4.90 -20.94 -24.30
N SER A 304 4.06 -21.91 -24.69
CA SER A 304 4.38 -23.33 -24.60
C SER A 304 5.57 -23.74 -25.48
N ALA A 305 5.73 -23.13 -26.67
CA ALA A 305 6.90 -23.37 -27.50
C ALA A 305 8.19 -22.79 -26.87
N MET A 306 8.07 -21.64 -26.20
CA MET A 306 9.19 -20.98 -25.51
C MET A 306 9.63 -21.74 -24.25
N ILE A 307 8.67 -22.34 -23.54
CA ILE A 307 8.87 -23.03 -22.26
C ILE A 307 8.08 -24.33 -22.28
N PRO A 308 8.59 -25.38 -22.95
CA PRO A 308 7.87 -26.64 -23.14
C PRO A 308 7.81 -27.51 -21.88
N GLN A 309 8.61 -27.20 -20.85
CA GLN A 309 8.66 -27.97 -19.60
C GLN A 309 7.39 -27.84 -18.75
N PHE A 310 6.51 -26.88 -19.06
CA PHE A 310 5.31 -26.61 -18.28
C PHE A 310 4.05 -26.58 -19.14
N ASP A 311 3.01 -27.28 -18.67
CA ASP A 311 1.68 -27.27 -19.29
C ASP A 311 0.93 -25.97 -18.95
N TRP A 312 1.25 -24.90 -19.68
CA TRP A 312 0.64 -23.57 -19.50
C TRP A 312 -0.87 -23.58 -19.71
N LEU A 313 -1.34 -24.23 -20.78
CA LEU A 313 -2.76 -24.31 -21.10
C LEU A 313 -3.52 -25.09 -20.02
N GLY A 314 -2.99 -26.25 -19.60
CA GLY A 314 -3.59 -27.04 -18.54
C GLY A 314 -3.56 -26.33 -17.19
N TYR A 315 -2.50 -25.59 -16.87
CA TYR A 315 -2.43 -24.74 -15.68
C TYR A 315 -3.54 -23.67 -15.69
N ILE A 316 -3.64 -22.87 -16.76
CA ILE A 316 -4.64 -21.80 -16.87
C ILE A 316 -6.06 -22.36 -16.79
N LYS A 317 -6.35 -23.44 -17.52
CA LYS A 317 -7.67 -24.11 -17.49
C LYS A 317 -8.05 -24.61 -16.11
N LYS A 318 -7.09 -25.14 -15.34
CA LYS A 318 -7.33 -25.64 -13.97
C LYS A 318 -7.48 -24.52 -12.93
N VAL A 319 -6.91 -23.34 -13.19
CA VAL A 319 -7.07 -22.17 -12.30
C VAL A 319 -8.46 -21.56 -12.42
N ILE A 320 -9.01 -21.52 -13.64
CA ILE A 320 -10.31 -20.88 -13.92
C ILE A 320 -11.44 -21.77 -13.41
N ASP A 321 -12.28 -21.24 -12.52
CA ASP A 321 -13.51 -21.93 -12.11
C ASP A 321 -14.59 -21.73 -13.17
N THR A 322 -14.68 -22.68 -14.10
CA THR A 322 -15.66 -22.68 -15.19
C THR A 322 -17.11 -22.85 -14.73
N ARG A 323 -17.35 -23.13 -13.43
CA ARG A 323 -18.72 -23.08 -12.87
C ARG A 323 -19.17 -21.65 -12.62
N LEU A 324 -18.23 -20.76 -12.29
CA LEU A 324 -18.48 -19.33 -12.10
C LEU A 324 -18.38 -18.56 -13.42
N TYR A 325 -17.47 -18.99 -14.30
CA TYR A 325 -17.19 -18.33 -15.59
C TYR A 325 -17.30 -19.34 -16.75
N PRO A 326 -18.51 -19.83 -17.07
CA PRO A 326 -18.71 -20.86 -18.08
C PRO A 326 -18.26 -20.44 -19.49
N GLU A 327 -18.27 -19.15 -19.79
CA GLU A 327 -17.78 -18.56 -21.04
C GLU A 327 -16.28 -18.75 -21.26
N LEU A 328 -15.50 -18.98 -20.18
CA LEU A 328 -14.06 -19.19 -20.24
C LEU A 328 -13.66 -20.67 -20.41
N LYS A 329 -14.63 -21.59 -20.55
CA LYS A 329 -14.37 -23.03 -20.70
C LYS A 329 -13.56 -23.36 -21.97
N ASP A 330 -13.71 -22.55 -23.01
CA ASP A 330 -13.18 -22.80 -24.35
C ASP A 330 -11.82 -22.12 -24.60
N ILE A 331 -11.16 -21.59 -23.55
CA ILE A 331 -9.80 -21.04 -23.66
C ILE A 331 -8.89 -22.07 -24.35
N GLY A 332 -8.25 -21.64 -25.44
CA GLY A 332 -7.46 -22.49 -26.30
C GLY A 332 -6.00 -22.04 -26.40
N PRO A 333 -5.17 -22.76 -27.17
CA PRO A 333 -3.78 -22.38 -27.43
C PRO A 333 -3.61 -21.00 -28.07
N SER A 334 -4.64 -20.49 -28.76
CA SER A 334 -4.65 -19.17 -29.40
C SER A 334 -4.97 -18.02 -28.45
N GLU A 335 -5.33 -18.29 -27.19
CA GLU A 335 -5.62 -17.24 -26.20
C GLU A 335 -4.38 -16.38 -25.96
N ASN A 336 -4.56 -15.07 -25.96
CA ASN A 336 -3.44 -14.13 -25.77
C ASN A 336 -3.19 -13.88 -24.29
N VAL A 337 -1.92 -13.86 -23.92
CA VAL A 337 -1.44 -13.55 -22.57
C VAL A 337 -0.33 -12.52 -22.63
N ILE A 338 -0.19 -11.72 -21.57
CA ILE A 338 1.00 -10.87 -21.38
C ILE A 338 1.92 -11.56 -20.38
N VAL A 339 3.10 -11.96 -20.85
CA VAL A 339 4.15 -12.52 -20.02
C VAL A 339 5.07 -11.39 -19.58
N ARG A 340 4.97 -10.99 -18.31
CA ARG A 340 5.75 -9.85 -17.81
C ARG A 340 7.23 -10.17 -17.73
N VAL A 341 7.57 -11.39 -17.34
CA VAL A 341 8.96 -11.81 -17.09
C VAL A 341 9.30 -13.12 -17.81
N PRO A 342 9.40 -13.12 -19.15
CA PRO A 342 9.63 -14.35 -19.92
C PRO A 342 10.95 -15.04 -19.57
N GLN A 343 12.03 -14.28 -19.32
CA GLN A 343 13.33 -14.85 -18.95
C GLN A 343 13.30 -15.52 -17.56
N TYR A 344 12.64 -14.90 -16.58
CA TYR A 344 12.40 -15.52 -15.27
C TYR A 344 11.75 -16.88 -15.41
N PHE A 345 10.71 -17.02 -16.24
CA PHE A 345 10.03 -18.31 -16.40
C PHE A 345 10.94 -19.36 -17.09
N LYS A 346 11.74 -18.98 -18.08
CA LYS A 346 12.72 -19.90 -18.72
C LYS A 346 13.69 -20.47 -17.68
N ASP A 347 14.27 -19.61 -16.85
CA ASP A 347 15.26 -20.03 -15.85
C ASP A 347 14.59 -20.75 -14.67
N LEU A 348 13.40 -20.32 -14.26
CA LEU A 348 12.61 -20.98 -13.21
C LEU A 348 12.36 -22.43 -13.59
N PHE A 349 11.80 -22.71 -14.76
CA PHE A 349 11.45 -24.09 -15.11
C PHE A 349 12.68 -24.98 -15.30
N ARG A 350 13.83 -24.42 -15.67
CA ARG A 350 15.12 -25.13 -15.62
C ARG A 350 15.52 -25.48 -14.18
N ILE A 351 15.33 -24.57 -13.22
CA ILE A 351 15.59 -24.85 -11.79
C ILE A 351 14.64 -25.94 -11.29
N LEU A 352 13.34 -25.83 -11.59
CA LEU A 352 12.33 -26.74 -11.08
C LEU A 352 12.50 -28.17 -11.64
N GLU A 353 12.90 -28.32 -12.90
CA GLU A 353 13.15 -29.63 -13.53
C GLU A 353 14.32 -30.37 -12.87
N ASN A 354 15.35 -29.64 -12.42
CA ASN A 354 16.54 -30.20 -11.79
C ASN A 354 16.42 -30.34 -10.26
N GLU A 355 15.32 -29.89 -9.65
CA GLU A 355 15.11 -29.93 -8.21
C GLU A 355 14.33 -31.20 -7.80
N ARG A 356 14.60 -31.72 -6.60
CA ARG A 356 13.91 -32.92 -6.12
C ARG A 356 12.43 -32.63 -5.92
N LYS A 357 11.55 -33.51 -6.41
CA LYS A 357 10.08 -33.38 -6.26
C LYS A 357 9.65 -33.21 -4.80
N LYS A 358 10.37 -33.84 -3.86
CA LYS A 358 10.16 -33.66 -2.42
C LYS A 358 10.42 -32.21 -1.97
N THR A 359 11.50 -31.59 -2.42
CA THR A 359 11.81 -30.16 -2.15
C THR A 359 10.70 -29.28 -2.72
N LEU A 360 10.28 -29.52 -3.96
CA LEU A 360 9.20 -28.76 -4.61
C LEU A 360 7.89 -28.87 -3.83
N ALA A 361 7.47 -30.08 -3.46
CA ALA A 361 6.26 -30.30 -2.67
C ALA A 361 6.35 -29.61 -1.30
N ASN A 362 7.50 -29.71 -0.62
CA ASN A 362 7.73 -29.01 0.65
C ASN A 362 7.62 -27.48 0.49
N TYR A 363 8.18 -26.90 -0.58
CA TYR A 363 8.10 -25.46 -0.85
C TYR A 363 6.67 -25.01 -1.12
N LEU A 364 5.94 -25.70 -2.01
CA LEU A 364 4.55 -25.35 -2.32
C LEU A 364 3.64 -25.38 -1.09
N VAL A 365 3.78 -26.42 -0.26
CA VAL A 365 3.00 -26.53 0.97
C VAL A 365 3.45 -25.52 2.01
N TRP A 366 4.75 -25.25 2.14
CA TRP A 366 5.25 -24.16 2.99
C TRP A 366 4.58 -22.82 2.63
N ARG A 367 4.53 -22.46 1.34
CA ARG A 367 3.90 -21.21 0.89
C ARG A 367 2.40 -21.16 1.20
N MET A 368 1.71 -22.29 1.21
CA MET A 368 0.33 -22.39 1.69
C MET A 368 0.24 -22.18 3.21
N VAL A 369 1.04 -22.90 3.99
CA VAL A 369 1.07 -22.81 5.46
C VAL A 369 1.40 -21.38 5.91
N TYR A 370 2.44 -20.78 5.35
CA TYR A 370 2.85 -19.40 5.61
C TYR A 370 1.68 -18.42 5.41
N SER A 371 0.95 -18.54 4.29
CA SER A 371 -0.20 -17.68 3.97
C SER A 371 -1.44 -17.86 4.86
N ARG A 372 -1.43 -18.84 5.77
CA ARG A 372 -2.56 -19.17 6.66
C ARG A 372 -2.19 -19.10 8.14
N LEU A 373 -0.94 -18.78 8.45
CA LEU A 373 -0.37 -18.89 9.79
C LEU A 373 -1.07 -17.96 10.79
N PHE A 374 -1.47 -16.77 10.36
CA PHE A 374 -2.21 -15.80 11.19
C PHE A 374 -3.64 -16.21 11.52
N ASN A 375 -4.18 -17.25 10.86
CA ASN A 375 -5.52 -17.79 11.15
C ASN A 375 -5.49 -18.96 12.12
N LEU A 376 -4.31 -19.34 12.62
CA LEU A 376 -4.12 -20.45 13.56
C LEU A 376 -4.06 -19.92 15.01
N SER A 377 -3.96 -20.87 15.95
CA SER A 377 -3.79 -20.58 17.37
C SER A 377 -2.57 -19.70 17.66
N ARG A 378 -2.59 -19.06 18.83
CA ARG A 378 -1.62 -18.07 19.25
C ARG A 378 -0.17 -18.57 19.26
N ARG A 379 0.06 -19.88 19.48
CA ARG A 379 1.41 -20.46 19.44
C ARG A 379 2.10 -20.30 18.07
N PHE A 380 1.35 -20.30 16.97
CA PHE A 380 1.92 -20.04 15.63
C PHE A 380 2.27 -18.57 15.47
N GLN A 381 1.37 -17.69 15.92
CA GLN A 381 1.59 -16.25 15.88
C GLN A 381 2.82 -15.86 16.73
N TYR A 382 3.05 -16.51 17.87
CA TYR A 382 4.27 -16.29 18.66
C TYR A 382 5.55 -16.73 17.92
N ARG A 383 5.53 -17.85 17.16
CA ARG A 383 6.67 -18.21 16.30
C ARG A 383 6.91 -17.19 15.20
N TRP A 384 5.84 -16.65 14.62
CA TRP A 384 5.96 -15.54 13.67
C TRP A 384 6.48 -14.27 14.33
N LEU A 385 6.09 -13.95 15.57
CA LEU A 385 6.59 -12.78 16.30
C LEU A 385 8.10 -12.86 16.52
N GLU A 386 8.62 -14.03 16.92
CA GLU A 386 10.07 -14.22 17.10
C GLU A 386 10.83 -13.99 15.79
N PHE A 387 10.28 -14.45 14.67
CA PHE A 387 10.81 -14.16 13.34
C PHE A 387 10.70 -12.67 12.98
N SER A 388 9.53 -12.06 13.18
CA SER A 388 9.26 -10.65 12.90
C SER A 388 10.13 -9.71 13.73
N ARG A 389 10.48 -10.08 14.97
CA ARG A 389 11.41 -9.31 15.80
C ARG A 389 12.77 -9.14 15.12
N VAL A 390 13.25 -10.16 14.42
CA VAL A 390 14.53 -10.10 13.69
C VAL A 390 14.40 -9.26 12.43
N ILE A 391 13.35 -9.45 11.63
CA ILE A 391 13.24 -8.81 10.30
C ILE A 391 12.59 -7.41 10.33
N HIS A 392 11.82 -7.09 11.37
CA HIS A 392 11.02 -5.86 11.45
C HIS A 392 11.19 -5.11 12.78
N GLY A 393 11.85 -5.70 13.79
CA GLY A 393 12.02 -5.07 15.11
C GLY A 393 10.78 -5.10 16.01
N THR A 394 9.64 -5.63 15.55
CA THR A 394 8.39 -5.71 16.33
C THR A 394 8.55 -6.66 17.53
N THR A 395 8.16 -6.23 18.72
CA THR A 395 8.29 -7.00 19.97
C THR A 395 7.00 -7.59 20.48
N THR A 396 5.84 -7.10 20.02
CA THR A 396 4.51 -7.61 20.42
C THR A 396 3.62 -7.95 19.21
N LEU A 397 2.57 -8.75 19.46
CA LEU A 397 1.58 -9.09 18.45
C LEU A 397 0.55 -7.96 18.32
N LEU A 398 0.11 -7.68 17.09
CA LEU A 398 -1.05 -6.82 16.85
C LEU A 398 -2.27 -7.31 17.67
N PRO A 399 -3.08 -6.38 18.23
CA PRO A 399 -4.32 -6.71 18.90
C PRO A 399 -5.27 -7.51 18.00
N GLN A 400 -6.06 -8.42 18.59
CA GLN A 400 -6.96 -9.28 17.82
C GLN A 400 -7.97 -8.47 17.00
N TRP A 401 -8.52 -7.40 17.56
CA TRP A 401 -9.48 -6.56 16.85
C TRP A 401 -8.89 -5.94 15.58
N ASP A 402 -7.62 -5.58 15.62
CA ASP A 402 -6.94 -4.88 14.53
C ASP A 402 -6.73 -5.85 13.35
N LYS A 403 -6.18 -7.04 13.65
CA LYS A 403 -6.10 -8.17 12.71
C LYS A 403 -7.45 -8.51 12.06
N CYS A 404 -8.52 -8.46 12.85
CA CYS A 404 -9.86 -8.77 12.37
C CYS A 404 -10.47 -7.66 11.51
N VAL A 405 -10.13 -6.39 11.76
CA VAL A 405 -10.50 -5.28 10.87
C VAL A 405 -9.79 -5.46 9.52
N ASP A 406 -8.47 -5.68 9.54
CA ASP A 406 -7.66 -5.91 8.34
C ASP A 406 -8.14 -7.11 7.52
N LEU A 407 -8.55 -8.20 8.17
CA LEU A 407 -9.12 -9.38 7.51
C LEU A 407 -10.39 -9.02 6.73
N VAL A 408 -11.29 -8.25 7.34
CA VAL A 408 -12.57 -7.90 6.72
C VAL A 408 -12.37 -6.88 5.60
N GLU A 409 -11.46 -5.92 5.76
CA GLU A 409 -11.10 -4.99 4.70
C GLU A 409 -10.46 -5.66 3.51
N SER A 410 -9.55 -6.62 3.75
CA SER A 410 -8.92 -7.39 2.68
C SER A 410 -9.94 -8.28 1.93
N ALA A 411 -10.90 -8.85 2.64
CA ALA A 411 -11.89 -9.76 2.05
C ALA A 411 -13.07 -9.03 1.39
N LEU A 412 -13.51 -7.91 1.95
CA LEU A 412 -14.75 -7.21 1.58
C LEU A 412 -14.55 -5.68 1.49
N PRO A 413 -13.55 -5.19 0.72
CA PRO A 413 -13.14 -3.78 0.74
C PRO A 413 -14.28 -2.81 0.41
N TYR A 414 -15.10 -3.13 -0.59
CA TYR A 414 -16.23 -2.28 -0.99
C TYR A 414 -17.33 -2.20 0.06
N VAL A 415 -17.55 -3.28 0.82
CA VAL A 415 -18.56 -3.31 1.88
C VAL A 415 -18.11 -2.41 3.01
N VAL A 416 -16.84 -2.56 3.44
CA VAL A 416 -16.27 -1.76 4.52
C VAL A 416 -16.15 -0.29 4.11
N GLY A 417 -15.72 -0.01 2.88
CA GLY A 417 -15.67 1.35 2.33
C GLY A 417 -17.03 2.02 2.33
N LYS A 418 -18.09 1.32 1.89
CA LYS A 418 -19.47 1.84 1.97
C LYS A 418 -19.90 2.12 3.41
N MET A 419 -19.57 1.22 4.35
CA MET A 419 -19.89 1.42 5.77
C MET A 419 -19.17 2.66 6.33
N PHE A 420 -17.91 2.84 6.00
CA PHE A 420 -17.10 3.97 6.46
C PHE A 420 -17.60 5.29 5.89
N VAL A 421 -17.76 5.39 4.57
CA VAL A 421 -18.21 6.61 3.88
C VAL A 421 -19.55 7.06 4.43
N HIS A 422 -20.51 6.14 4.57
CA HIS A 422 -21.84 6.47 5.11
C HIS A 422 -21.81 7.00 6.56
N ALA A 423 -20.81 6.60 7.37
CA ALA A 423 -20.72 6.98 8.77
C ALA A 423 -19.80 8.20 9.03
N HIS A 424 -18.79 8.41 8.18
CA HIS A 424 -17.66 9.29 8.49
C HIS A 424 -17.26 10.25 7.36
N PHE A 425 -17.88 10.17 6.18
CA PHE A 425 -17.58 11.05 5.06
C PHE A 425 -18.72 12.06 4.84
N GLN A 426 -18.36 13.31 4.61
CA GLN A 426 -19.30 14.40 4.30
C GLN A 426 -19.16 14.77 2.82
N GLU A 427 -20.27 14.91 2.10
CA GLU A 427 -20.26 15.09 0.65
C GLU A 427 -19.61 16.42 0.22
N ASP A 428 -19.71 17.47 1.03
CA ASP A 428 -19.04 18.77 0.78
C ASP A 428 -17.52 18.63 0.65
N LYS A 429 -16.91 17.64 1.34
CA LYS A 429 -15.47 17.37 1.22
C LYS A 429 -15.08 16.81 -0.13
N LYS A 430 -16.00 16.16 -0.84
CA LYS A 430 -15.77 15.69 -2.21
C LYS A 430 -15.68 16.89 -3.16
N GLU A 431 -16.63 17.82 -3.08
CA GLU A 431 -16.66 19.02 -3.93
C GLU A 431 -15.39 19.86 -3.74
N MET A 432 -14.98 20.09 -2.48
CA MET A 432 -13.72 20.77 -2.17
C MET A 432 -12.49 20.07 -2.77
N MET A 433 -12.45 18.74 -2.73
CA MET A 433 -11.33 17.97 -3.26
C MET A 433 -11.31 17.94 -4.80
N GLU A 434 -12.47 17.96 -5.44
CA GLU A 434 -12.60 18.12 -6.89
C GLU A 434 -12.06 19.48 -7.35
N GLU A 435 -12.42 20.57 -6.65
CA GLU A 435 -11.87 21.91 -6.93
C GLU A 435 -10.35 21.94 -6.78
N LEU A 436 -9.81 21.38 -5.69
CA LEU A 436 -8.36 21.29 -5.47
C LEU A 436 -7.66 20.49 -6.58
N THR A 437 -8.28 19.39 -7.03
CA THR A 437 -7.73 18.54 -8.09
C THR A 437 -7.68 19.28 -9.43
N GLU A 438 -8.73 20.03 -9.78
CA GLU A 438 -8.72 20.88 -10.98
C GLU A 438 -7.69 22.01 -10.86
N GLY A 439 -7.52 22.61 -9.67
CA GLY A 439 -6.47 23.59 -9.42
C GLY A 439 -5.06 23.03 -9.63
N ILE A 440 -4.79 21.82 -9.13
CA ILE A 440 -3.50 21.13 -9.33
C ILE A 440 -3.31 20.80 -10.82
N ARG A 441 -4.34 20.31 -11.50
CA ARG A 441 -4.29 20.03 -12.95
C ARG A 441 -3.96 21.29 -13.73
N TRP A 442 -4.63 22.39 -13.43
CA TRP A 442 -4.39 23.68 -14.07
C TRP A 442 -2.95 24.14 -13.86
N ALA A 443 -2.45 24.11 -12.61
CA ALA A 443 -1.08 24.52 -12.29
C ALA A 443 -0.03 23.66 -13.01
N PHE A 444 -0.29 22.35 -13.13
CA PHE A 444 0.59 21.45 -13.87
C PHE A 444 0.65 21.80 -15.37
N ILE A 445 -0.51 22.07 -16.00
CA ILE A 445 -0.57 22.49 -17.41
C ILE A 445 0.15 23.82 -17.60
N ASP A 446 -0.08 24.79 -16.71
CA ASP A 446 0.55 26.10 -16.76
C ASP A 446 2.09 26.00 -16.71
N MET A 447 2.60 25.23 -15.75
CA MET A 447 4.04 24.94 -15.62
C MET A 447 4.58 24.22 -16.86
N LEU A 448 3.86 23.22 -17.38
CA LEU A 448 4.26 22.46 -18.58
C LEU A 448 4.37 23.35 -19.82
N GLU A 449 3.42 24.27 -20.00
CA GLU A 449 3.40 25.15 -21.15
C GLU A 449 4.44 26.27 -21.03
N LYS A 450 4.51 26.93 -19.87
CA LYS A 450 5.21 28.21 -19.71
C LYS A 450 6.61 28.13 -19.10
N GLU A 451 6.85 27.16 -18.23
CA GLU A 451 8.10 27.10 -17.45
C GLU A 451 9.00 25.92 -17.86
N ASN A 452 8.44 24.92 -18.55
CA ASN A 452 9.19 23.73 -18.92
C ASN A 452 9.97 23.92 -20.23
N ASP A 453 11.25 24.24 -20.14
CA ASP A 453 12.09 24.48 -21.32
C ASP A 453 12.74 23.23 -21.93
N TRP A 454 12.67 22.07 -21.25
CA TRP A 454 13.37 20.86 -21.72
C TRP A 454 12.54 19.99 -22.68
N MET A 455 11.23 20.23 -22.80
CA MET A 455 10.33 19.50 -23.70
C MET A 455 10.00 20.32 -24.95
N ASP A 456 10.01 19.66 -26.12
CA ASP A 456 9.51 20.26 -27.34
C ASP A 456 7.98 20.46 -27.33
N ALA A 457 7.50 21.34 -28.21
CA ALA A 457 6.08 21.68 -28.27
C ALA A 457 5.17 20.52 -28.70
N GLU A 458 5.66 19.57 -29.50
CA GLU A 458 4.87 18.42 -29.92
C GLU A 458 4.62 17.48 -28.73
N THR A 459 5.65 17.24 -27.93
CA THR A 459 5.59 16.39 -26.74
C THR A 459 4.76 17.03 -25.64
N LYS A 460 4.86 18.35 -25.39
CA LYS A 460 3.99 19.06 -24.44
C LYS A 460 2.50 18.98 -24.79
N ARG A 461 2.18 18.92 -26.09
CA ARG A 461 0.80 18.86 -26.59
C ARG A 461 0.19 17.45 -26.44
N LYS A 462 1.02 16.40 -26.44
CA LYS A 462 0.59 15.01 -26.24
C LYS A 462 0.36 14.76 -24.76
#